data_AF-A0A257XRC9-F1
#
_entry.id   AF-A0A257XRC9-F1
#
_cell.length_a   1.000
_cell.length_b   1.000
_cell.length_c   1.000
_cell.angle_alpha   90.00
_cell.angle_beta   90.00
_cell.angle_gamma   90.00
#
_symmetry.space_group_name_H-M   'P 1'
#
loop_
_entity.id
_entity.type
_entity.pdbx_description
1 polymer ?
#
loop_
_entity_poly.entity_id
_entity_poly.type
_entity_poly.pdbx_seq_one_letter_code
_entity_poly.pdbx_strand_id
1 'polypeptide(L)'
;MVSAGSVTNKSAALFGAPANSVLKVERRVGTSGTQSSSNAFFLNAPCATGPALGALAPSGTNTAGTTSYNGGKVLVRANNGSGDVKASISSASTAGEYAIGVLSLENVPSATEKFAFVKVNSVSPNFTSAGVADAKQRANAIAGDYEFWYELVGFSATSAFTEGVDLINGTIAALGDPTITDLTGLFVTKNAGVSGTNVSTGYKKGNACAAAVQ
;
A
#
# COMPACT_ATOMS: atom_id res chain seq x y z
N MET A 1 -4.53 7.85 2.09
CA MET A 1 -5.84 7.55 1.48
C MET A 1 -6.90 8.63 1.69
N VAL A 2 -7.10 9.16 2.91
CA VAL A 2 -8.15 10.18 3.16
C VAL A 2 -7.54 11.39 3.86
N SER A 3 -7.69 12.59 3.27
CA SER A 3 -7.18 13.85 3.81
C SER A 3 -8.16 14.50 4.79
N ALA A 4 -7.68 15.13 5.87
CA ALA A 4 -8.53 15.76 6.88
C ALA A 4 -9.52 16.80 6.31
N GLY A 5 -9.13 17.53 5.25
CA GLY A 5 -9.94 18.57 4.62
C GLY A 5 -10.95 18.09 3.57
N SER A 6 -10.83 16.86 3.05
CA SER A 6 -11.69 16.38 1.94
C SER A 6 -12.74 15.34 2.34
N VAL A 7 -12.76 14.92 3.61
CA VAL A 7 -13.62 13.82 4.09
C VAL A 7 -15.10 14.20 4.15
N THR A 8 -15.41 15.48 4.39
CA THR A 8 -16.77 15.99 4.62
C THR A 8 -17.71 15.78 3.42
N ASN A 9 -17.15 15.65 2.21
CA ASN A 9 -17.89 15.47 0.95
C ASN A 9 -17.78 14.04 0.38
N LYS A 10 -17.32 13.06 1.16
CA LYS A 10 -17.19 11.66 0.74
C LYS A 10 -18.20 10.79 1.48
N SER A 11 -18.67 9.72 0.85
CA SER A 11 -19.52 8.69 1.45
C SER A 11 -19.34 7.38 0.69
N ALA A 12 -20.01 6.32 1.13
CA ALA A 12 -19.98 5.05 0.42
C ALA A 12 -20.69 5.12 -0.95
N ALA A 13 -21.43 6.19 -1.25
CA ALA A 13 -22.04 6.40 -2.55
C ALA A 13 -21.02 6.46 -3.70
N LEU A 14 -19.75 6.78 -3.40
CA LEU A 14 -18.63 6.68 -4.35
C LEU A 14 -18.42 5.26 -4.90
N PHE A 15 -18.92 4.27 -4.18
CA PHE A 15 -18.86 2.85 -4.54
C PHE A 15 -20.24 2.30 -4.94
N GLY A 16 -21.17 3.17 -5.33
CA GLY A 16 -22.53 2.79 -5.75
C GLY A 16 -23.50 2.49 -4.60
N ALA A 17 -23.14 2.81 -3.35
CA ALA A 17 -24.05 2.70 -2.21
C ALA A 17 -25.15 3.78 -2.24
N PRO A 18 -26.26 3.60 -1.49
CA PRO A 18 -27.23 4.66 -1.25
C PRO A 18 -26.60 5.98 -0.75
N ALA A 19 -27.26 7.11 -1.05
CA ALA A 19 -26.70 8.48 -0.91
C ALA A 19 -26.27 8.90 0.52
N ASN A 20 -26.59 8.12 1.56
CA ASN A 20 -26.24 8.37 2.96
C ASN A 20 -25.46 7.23 3.61
N SER A 21 -25.04 6.23 2.85
CA SER A 21 -24.26 5.12 3.39
C SER A 21 -22.89 5.60 3.87
N VAL A 22 -22.56 5.22 5.11
CA VAL A 22 -21.29 5.56 5.76
C VAL A 22 -20.17 4.74 5.13
N LEU A 23 -19.06 5.41 4.79
CA LEU A 23 -17.82 4.76 4.39
C LEU A 23 -16.92 4.57 5.61
N LYS A 24 -16.55 3.32 5.90
CA LYS A 24 -15.54 3.00 6.91
C LYS A 24 -14.16 2.99 6.27
N VAL A 25 -13.24 3.76 6.82
CA VAL A 25 -11.86 3.90 6.37
C VAL A 25 -10.98 3.24 7.42
N GLU A 26 -10.57 2.03 7.11
CA GLU A 26 -9.73 1.16 7.94
C GLU A 26 -8.27 1.44 7.63
N ARG A 27 -7.72 2.46 8.28
CA ARG A 27 -6.32 2.87 8.12
C ARG A 27 -5.44 2.25 9.19
N ARG A 28 -4.13 2.28 9.01
CA ARG A 28 -3.17 1.91 10.07
C ARG A 28 -2.77 3.15 10.86
N VAL A 29 -2.25 2.94 12.07
CA VAL A 29 -1.64 4.02 12.88
C VAL A 29 -0.45 4.66 12.18
N GLY A 30 -0.10 5.89 12.59
CA GLY A 30 0.93 6.71 11.92
C GLY A 30 2.34 6.12 11.90
N THR A 31 2.66 5.18 12.79
CA THR A 31 3.95 4.46 12.83
C THR A 31 4.04 3.29 11.84
N SER A 32 2.96 2.98 11.12
CA SER A 32 2.95 1.90 10.13
C SER A 32 3.63 2.34 8.82
N GLY A 33 4.56 1.51 8.32
CA GLY A 33 5.13 1.66 6.99
C GLY A 33 4.04 1.68 5.91
N THR A 34 3.06 0.78 5.97
CA THR A 34 1.90 0.76 5.07
C THR A 34 1.11 2.08 5.09
N GLN A 35 0.92 2.68 6.27
CA GLN A 35 0.26 3.99 6.38
C GLN A 35 1.11 5.10 5.76
N SER A 36 2.42 5.07 6.00
CA SER A 36 3.36 6.05 5.47
C SER A 36 3.40 6.00 3.95
N SER A 37 3.47 4.80 3.37
CA SER A 37 3.34 4.53 1.93
C SER A 37 2.00 5.05 1.37
N SER A 38 0.87 4.77 2.04
CA SER A 38 -0.43 5.31 1.60
C SER A 38 -0.49 6.83 1.62
N ASN A 39 0.16 7.47 2.60
CA ASN A 39 0.19 8.92 2.69
C ASN A 39 1.07 9.53 1.60
N ALA A 40 2.24 8.94 1.33
CA ALA A 40 3.12 9.40 0.27
C ALA A 40 2.46 9.28 -1.11
N PHE A 41 1.77 8.17 -1.39
CA PHE A 41 1.11 7.96 -2.67
C PHE A 41 -0.16 8.83 -2.85
N PHE A 42 -1.12 8.74 -1.93
CA PHE A 42 -2.44 9.35 -2.11
C PHE A 42 -2.55 10.78 -1.60
N LEU A 43 -1.69 11.18 -0.65
CA LEU A 43 -1.76 12.49 -0.01
C LEU A 43 -0.52 13.34 -0.29
N ASN A 44 0.44 12.81 -1.05
CA ASN A 44 1.72 13.46 -1.34
C ASN A 44 2.48 13.90 -0.08
N ALA A 45 2.26 13.22 1.04
CA ALA A 45 2.82 13.55 2.34
C ALA A 45 3.88 12.51 2.75
N PRO A 46 5.11 12.91 3.13
CA PRO A 46 5.58 14.27 3.38
C PRO A 46 6.16 14.98 2.14
N CYS A 47 6.07 14.37 0.96
CA CYS A 47 6.83 14.71 -0.23
C CYS A 47 6.62 16.12 -0.80
N ALA A 48 5.40 16.68 -0.70
CA ALA A 48 5.08 18.02 -1.23
C ALA A 48 4.87 19.06 -0.13
N THR A 49 5.86 19.19 0.75
CA THR A 49 5.94 20.27 1.75
C THR A 49 6.71 21.46 1.17
N GLY A 50 6.07 22.63 1.02
CA GLY A 50 6.67 23.81 0.38
C GLY A 50 5.64 24.81 -0.16
N PRO A 51 6.08 25.91 -0.82
CA PRO A 51 5.22 27.03 -1.24
C PRO A 51 4.03 26.64 -2.14
N ALA A 52 4.13 25.52 -2.87
CA ALA A 52 3.07 25.01 -3.74
C ALA A 52 2.03 24.11 -3.03
N LEU A 53 2.17 23.87 -1.71
CA LEU A 53 1.19 23.19 -0.82
C LEU A 53 0.41 22.03 -1.47
N GLY A 54 1.11 20.96 -1.86
CA GLY A 54 0.47 19.77 -2.45
C GLY A 54 0.19 18.64 -1.45
N ALA A 55 0.88 18.63 -0.30
CA ALA A 55 0.71 17.61 0.72
C ALA A 55 -0.59 17.82 1.52
N LEU A 56 -1.37 16.75 1.68
CA LEU A 56 -2.58 16.76 2.49
C LEU A 56 -2.37 16.01 3.80
N ALA A 57 -2.81 16.59 4.91
CA ALA A 57 -2.77 15.92 6.21
C ALA A 57 -3.72 14.71 6.22
N PRO A 58 -3.30 13.53 6.71
CA PRO A 58 -4.19 12.37 6.83
C PRO A 58 -5.32 12.65 7.84
N SER A 59 -6.51 12.11 7.56
CA SER A 59 -7.66 12.22 8.45
C SER A 59 -7.58 11.25 9.64
N GLY A 60 -8.27 11.61 10.72
CA GLY A 60 -8.39 10.84 11.94
C GLY A 60 -7.15 10.91 12.83
N THR A 61 -7.14 10.15 13.93
CA THR A 61 -6.07 10.15 14.93
C THR A 61 -5.04 9.03 14.71
N ASN A 62 -3.81 9.23 15.16
CA ASN A 62 -2.75 8.21 15.11
C ASN A 62 -2.75 7.26 16.31
N THR A 63 -3.70 7.40 17.24
CA THR A 63 -3.84 6.51 18.41
C THR A 63 -4.53 5.20 18.00
N ALA A 64 -3.89 4.06 18.24
CA ALA A 64 -4.47 2.76 17.92
C ALA A 64 -5.84 2.53 18.58
N GLY A 65 -6.75 1.87 17.87
CA GLY A 65 -8.09 1.50 18.37
C GLY A 65 -9.11 2.64 18.37
N THR A 66 -8.71 3.86 18.01
CA THR A 66 -9.62 5.00 17.98
C THR A 66 -10.31 5.16 16.64
N THR A 67 -11.54 5.68 16.68
CA THR A 67 -12.32 6.02 15.49
C THR A 67 -12.66 7.50 15.52
N SER A 68 -12.40 8.18 14.41
CA SER A 68 -12.81 9.57 14.19
C SER A 68 -14.02 9.60 13.27
N TYR A 69 -15.09 10.26 13.73
CA TYR A 69 -16.28 10.51 12.93
C TYR A 69 -16.14 11.81 12.16
N ASN A 70 -16.36 11.78 10.85
CA ASN A 70 -16.36 12.98 10.03
C ASN A 70 -17.73 13.18 9.36
N GLY A 71 -18.59 13.97 10.01
CA GLY A 71 -19.83 14.49 9.42
C GLY A 71 -20.88 13.45 9.04
N GLY A 72 -20.84 12.22 9.57
CA GLY A 72 -21.85 11.19 9.33
C GLY A 72 -21.78 10.47 8.02
N LYS A 73 -20.71 10.68 7.28
CA LYS A 73 -20.51 10.04 5.99
C LYS A 73 -19.25 9.18 5.94
N VAL A 74 -18.26 9.48 6.79
CA VAL A 74 -17.02 8.71 6.87
C VAL A 74 -16.61 8.47 8.32
N LEU A 75 -16.27 7.22 8.60
CA LEU A 75 -15.61 6.80 9.83
C LEU A 75 -14.16 6.48 9.51
N VAL A 76 -13.20 7.08 10.22
CA VAL A 76 -11.79 6.76 10.05
C VAL A 76 -11.28 6.08 11.30
N ARG A 77 -10.93 4.79 11.19
CA ARG A 77 -10.40 3.98 12.29
C ARG A 77 -8.91 3.81 12.15
N ALA A 78 -8.17 4.01 13.24
CA ALA A 78 -6.74 3.80 13.32
C ALA A 78 -6.43 2.42 13.91
N ASN A 79 -6.11 1.47 13.02
CA ASN A 79 -5.85 0.07 13.36
C ASN A 79 -4.37 -0.18 13.71
N ASN A 80 -4.11 -1.12 14.61
CA ASN A 80 -2.76 -1.42 15.10
C ASN A 80 -1.98 -2.25 14.06
N GLY A 81 -2.60 -3.31 13.55
CA GLY A 81 -2.02 -4.25 12.59
C GLY A 81 -2.82 -4.38 11.29
N SER A 82 -2.21 -5.02 10.29
CA SER A 82 -2.92 -5.41 9.05
C SER A 82 -4.03 -6.42 9.35
N GLY A 83 -3.86 -7.28 10.37
CA GLY A 83 -4.91 -8.19 10.84
C GLY A 83 -6.19 -7.46 11.29
N ASP A 84 -6.05 -6.35 12.02
CA ASP A 84 -7.20 -5.53 12.45
C ASP A 84 -7.92 -4.86 11.29
N VAL A 85 -7.16 -4.42 10.27
CA VAL A 85 -7.72 -3.85 9.04
C VAL A 85 -8.53 -4.92 8.29
N LYS A 86 -7.96 -6.11 8.10
CA LYS A 86 -8.65 -7.25 7.46
C LYS A 86 -9.92 -7.64 8.21
N ALA A 87 -9.83 -7.75 9.54
CA ALA A 87 -10.97 -8.06 10.40
C ALA A 87 -12.07 -7.00 10.27
N SER A 88 -11.72 -5.72 10.36
CA SER A 88 -12.70 -4.62 10.29
C SER A 88 -13.38 -4.54 8.93
N ILE A 89 -12.64 -4.71 7.82
CA ILE A 89 -13.22 -4.79 6.47
C ILE A 89 -14.14 -6.00 6.34
N SER A 90 -13.71 -7.17 6.82
CA SER A 90 -14.50 -8.41 6.75
C SER A 90 -15.79 -8.34 7.59
N SER A 91 -15.72 -7.71 8.77
CA SER A 91 -16.88 -7.44 9.62
C SER A 91 -17.86 -6.49 8.93
N ALA A 92 -17.37 -5.38 8.35
CA ALA A 92 -18.22 -4.45 7.60
C ALA A 92 -18.89 -5.15 6.41
N SER A 93 -18.14 -5.91 5.63
CA SER A 93 -18.68 -6.70 4.50
C SER A 93 -19.76 -7.68 4.96
N THR A 94 -19.55 -8.37 6.09
CA THR A 94 -20.54 -9.29 6.66
C THR A 94 -21.81 -8.58 7.14
N ALA A 95 -21.68 -7.34 7.61
CA ALA A 95 -22.81 -6.50 7.99
C ALA A 95 -23.51 -5.80 6.81
N GLY A 96 -23.06 -6.02 5.57
CA GLY A 96 -23.59 -5.31 4.39
C GLY A 96 -23.19 -3.83 4.35
N GLU A 97 -22.12 -3.47 5.05
CA GLU A 97 -21.58 -2.12 5.13
C GLU A 97 -20.36 -1.94 4.22
N TYR A 98 -19.95 -0.69 4.02
CA TYR A 98 -18.87 -0.33 3.12
C TYR A 98 -17.61 0.04 3.89
N ALA A 99 -16.53 -0.70 3.66
CA ALA A 99 -15.23 -0.44 4.24
C ALA A 99 -14.12 -0.48 3.20
N ILE A 100 -13.14 0.40 3.35
CA ILE A 100 -11.91 0.43 2.54
C ILE A 100 -10.70 0.58 3.45
N GLY A 101 -9.58 0.01 3.05
CA GLY A 101 -8.32 0.13 3.77
C GLY A 101 -7.13 -0.10 2.85
N VAL A 102 -5.93 0.04 3.40
CA VAL A 102 -4.69 -0.28 2.70
C VAL A 102 -4.01 -1.46 3.38
N LEU A 103 -3.66 -2.46 2.59
CA LEU A 103 -2.97 -3.67 2.99
C LEU A 103 -1.75 -3.88 2.08
N SER A 104 -0.70 -4.47 2.62
CA SER A 104 0.42 -5.01 1.83
C SER A 104 -0.08 -6.18 0.95
N LEU A 105 0.49 -6.31 -0.26
CA LEU A 105 0.12 -7.35 -1.23
C LEU A 105 0.50 -8.77 -0.81
N GLU A 106 1.26 -8.94 0.28
CA GLU A 106 1.48 -10.24 0.92
C GLU A 106 0.19 -10.85 1.46
N ASN A 107 -0.86 -10.04 1.68
CA ASN A 107 -2.14 -10.50 2.19
C ASN A 107 -2.98 -11.10 1.05
N VAL A 108 -3.22 -12.40 1.11
CA VAL A 108 -4.23 -13.10 0.29
C VAL A 108 -5.46 -13.34 1.18
N PRO A 109 -6.68 -12.94 0.76
CA PRO A 109 -7.87 -13.20 1.55
C PRO A 109 -8.06 -14.72 1.75
N SER A 110 -8.20 -15.14 3.01
CA SER A 110 -8.61 -16.50 3.33
C SER A 110 -10.11 -16.72 3.04
N ALA A 111 -10.59 -17.96 3.15
CA ALA A 111 -12.01 -18.28 2.95
C ALA A 111 -12.96 -17.55 3.93
N THR A 112 -12.47 -17.09 5.08
CA THR A 112 -13.27 -16.37 6.08
C THR A 112 -13.10 -14.86 6.02
N GLU A 113 -12.06 -14.37 5.34
CA GLU A 113 -11.80 -12.95 5.14
C GLU A 113 -12.57 -12.44 3.91
N LYS A 114 -13.27 -11.32 4.06
CA LYS A 114 -14.11 -10.73 3.01
C LYS A 114 -13.56 -9.39 2.58
N PHE A 115 -12.44 -9.42 1.86
CA PHE A 115 -11.87 -8.25 1.20
C PHE A 115 -11.36 -8.60 -0.19
N ALA A 116 -11.22 -7.59 -1.03
CA ALA A 116 -10.57 -7.69 -2.32
C ALA A 116 -9.71 -6.44 -2.56
N PHE A 117 -8.61 -6.60 -3.29
CA PHE A 117 -7.87 -5.45 -3.78
C PHE A 117 -8.63 -4.78 -4.94
N VAL A 118 -8.63 -3.45 -4.93
CA VAL A 118 -9.17 -2.64 -6.02
C VAL A 118 -8.06 -2.29 -7.01
N LYS A 119 -8.43 -2.09 -8.27
CA LYS A 119 -7.52 -1.59 -9.30
C LYS A 119 -7.10 -0.15 -8.99
N VAL A 120 -5.85 0.19 -9.32
CA VAL A 120 -5.36 1.58 -9.35
C VAL A 120 -5.07 1.92 -10.81
N ASN A 121 -5.64 3.02 -11.32
CA ASN A 121 -5.52 3.43 -12.72
C ASN A 121 -5.80 2.28 -13.71
N SER A 122 -6.87 1.51 -13.44
CA SER A 122 -7.28 0.33 -14.22
C SER A 122 -6.34 -0.88 -14.17
N VAL A 123 -5.25 -0.83 -13.42
CA VAL A 123 -4.30 -1.93 -13.25
C VAL A 123 -4.58 -2.67 -11.94
N SER A 124 -4.68 -4.01 -12.03
CA SER A 124 -4.91 -4.88 -10.88
C SER A 124 -3.58 -5.29 -10.23
N PRO A 125 -3.48 -5.37 -8.90
CA PRO A 125 -2.30 -5.95 -8.26
C PRO A 125 -2.28 -7.49 -8.26
N ASN A 126 -3.43 -8.13 -8.48
CA ASN A 126 -3.64 -9.59 -8.34
C ASN A 126 -4.02 -10.31 -9.65
N PHE A 127 -4.01 -9.60 -10.78
CA PHE A 127 -4.20 -10.17 -12.11
C PHE A 127 -3.15 -9.60 -13.05
N THR A 128 -2.64 -10.41 -13.97
CA THR A 128 -1.77 -9.94 -15.05
C THR A 128 -2.53 -9.02 -16.01
N SER A 129 -1.82 -8.30 -16.88
CA SER A 129 -2.41 -7.50 -17.96
C SER A 129 -3.31 -8.32 -18.90
N ALA A 130 -3.08 -9.63 -19.02
CA ALA A 130 -3.92 -10.57 -19.77
C ALA A 130 -5.18 -11.03 -19.00
N GLY A 131 -5.41 -10.52 -17.79
CA GLY A 131 -6.58 -10.88 -16.96
C GLY A 131 -6.45 -12.23 -16.25
N VAL A 132 -5.26 -12.83 -16.21
CA VAL A 132 -5.01 -14.10 -15.52
C VAL A 132 -4.67 -13.83 -14.06
N ALA A 133 -5.21 -14.62 -13.13
CA ALA A 133 -4.90 -14.47 -11.71
C ALA A 133 -3.40 -14.61 -11.46
N ASP A 134 -2.82 -13.66 -10.75
CA ASP A 134 -1.44 -13.70 -10.32
C ASP A 134 -1.37 -14.14 -8.85
N ALA A 135 -1.07 -15.42 -8.64
CA ALA A 135 -0.98 -16.03 -7.32
C ALA A 135 0.06 -15.35 -6.40
N LYS A 136 1.05 -14.66 -6.98
CA LYS A 136 2.12 -13.98 -6.24
C LYS A 136 1.89 -12.48 -6.10
N GLN A 137 0.85 -11.93 -6.71
CA GLN A 137 0.48 -10.51 -6.61
C GLN A 137 1.65 -9.54 -6.89
N ARG A 138 2.46 -9.83 -7.90
CA ARG A 138 3.70 -9.10 -8.21
C ARG A 138 3.89 -8.78 -9.70
N ALA A 139 3.22 -9.47 -10.61
CA ALA A 139 3.47 -9.39 -12.06
C ALA A 139 3.38 -7.95 -12.60
N ASN A 140 2.27 -7.26 -12.34
CA ASN A 140 2.11 -5.89 -12.82
C ASN A 140 3.01 -4.89 -12.07
N ALA A 141 3.38 -5.16 -10.81
CA ALA A 141 4.31 -4.31 -10.07
C ALA A 141 5.77 -4.51 -10.54
N ILE A 142 6.14 -5.73 -10.93
CA ILE A 142 7.42 -6.06 -11.57
C ILE A 142 7.51 -5.43 -12.96
N ALA A 143 6.42 -5.48 -13.73
CA ALA A 143 6.34 -4.82 -15.03
C ALA A 143 6.40 -3.28 -14.93
N GLY A 144 5.98 -2.72 -13.79
CA GLY A 144 5.90 -1.28 -13.55
C GLY A 144 4.51 -0.69 -13.83
N ASP A 145 3.55 -1.52 -14.25
CA ASP A 145 2.19 -1.11 -14.60
C ASP A 145 1.34 -0.78 -13.36
N TYR A 146 1.55 -1.49 -12.24
CA TYR A 146 0.88 -1.17 -10.99
C TYR A 146 1.70 -0.15 -10.21
N GLU A 147 1.11 1.00 -9.89
CA GLU A 147 1.84 2.16 -9.37
C GLU A 147 1.98 2.20 -7.84
N PHE A 148 1.07 1.54 -7.11
CA PHE A 148 1.01 1.66 -5.66
C PHE A 148 1.79 0.55 -4.95
N TRP A 149 3.12 0.62 -5.05
CA TRP A 149 4.07 -0.21 -4.32
C TRP A 149 5.30 0.61 -3.94
N TYR A 150 6.10 0.08 -3.02
CA TYR A 150 7.28 0.76 -2.49
C TYR A 150 8.48 -0.17 -2.54
N GLU A 151 9.62 0.41 -2.88
CA GLU A 151 10.87 -0.32 -3.07
C GLU A 151 11.50 -0.75 -1.75
N LEU A 152 11.92 -2.02 -1.70
CA LEU A 152 12.86 -2.52 -0.71
C LEU A 152 14.29 -2.23 -1.21
N VAL A 153 15.02 -1.39 -0.49
CA VAL A 153 16.42 -1.08 -0.77
C VAL A 153 17.29 -1.63 0.34
N GLY A 154 18.33 -2.39 0.00
CA GLY A 154 19.37 -2.72 0.97
C GLY A 154 20.36 -1.57 1.10
N PHE A 155 20.72 -1.25 2.34
CA PHE A 155 21.66 -0.18 2.66
C PHE A 155 22.78 -0.73 3.53
N SER A 156 24.01 -0.46 3.11
CA SER A 156 25.21 -0.71 3.90
C SER A 156 25.96 0.60 4.08
N ALA A 157 26.23 0.96 5.33
CA ALA A 157 27.05 2.14 5.63
C ALA A 157 28.48 1.91 5.11
N THR A 158 29.17 2.99 4.72
CA THR A 158 30.55 2.91 4.22
C THR A 158 31.54 2.34 5.24
N SER A 159 31.20 2.42 6.53
CA SER A 159 31.96 1.87 7.66
C SER A 159 31.49 0.48 8.11
N ALA A 160 30.56 -0.16 7.39
CA ALA A 160 30.10 -1.50 7.72
C ALA A 160 31.25 -2.51 7.53
N PHE A 161 31.32 -3.49 8.43
CA PHE A 161 32.27 -4.60 8.30
C PHE A 161 31.87 -5.50 7.11
N THR A 162 32.86 -6.16 6.51
CA THR A 162 32.72 -6.91 5.25
C THR A 162 31.58 -7.93 5.31
N GLU A 163 31.51 -8.72 6.38
CA GLU A 163 30.49 -9.77 6.53
C GLU A 163 29.06 -9.19 6.60
N GLY A 164 28.91 -7.97 7.13
CA GLY A 164 27.64 -7.26 7.16
C GLY A 164 27.22 -6.79 5.78
N VAL A 165 28.17 -6.29 4.99
CA VAL A 165 27.94 -5.94 3.58
C VAL A 165 27.57 -7.18 2.77
N ASP A 166 28.28 -8.29 2.97
CA ASP A 166 28.03 -9.55 2.28
C ASP A 166 26.66 -10.14 2.64
N LEU A 167 26.24 -10.06 3.91
CA LEU A 167 24.91 -10.47 4.35
C LEU A 167 23.81 -9.66 3.66
N ILE A 168 23.94 -8.34 3.60
CA ILE A 168 22.96 -7.47 2.95
C ILE A 168 22.89 -7.76 1.44
N ASN A 169 24.04 -7.84 0.77
CA ASN A 169 24.10 -8.16 -0.66
C ASN A 169 23.52 -9.56 -0.96
N GLY A 170 23.85 -10.55 -0.14
CA GLY A 170 23.32 -11.91 -0.26
C GLY A 170 21.82 -11.97 -0.03
N THR A 171 21.29 -11.19 0.92
CA THR A 171 19.84 -11.09 1.17
C THR A 171 19.11 -10.46 -0.01
N ILE A 172 19.64 -9.38 -0.58
CA ILE A 172 19.06 -8.73 -1.76
C ILE A 172 19.06 -9.68 -2.95
N ALA A 173 20.17 -10.38 -3.20
CA ALA A 173 20.27 -11.36 -4.28
C ALA A 173 19.27 -12.51 -4.09
N ALA A 174 19.16 -13.06 -2.88
CA ALA A 174 18.20 -14.13 -2.55
C ALA A 174 16.75 -13.70 -2.74
N LEU A 175 16.40 -12.46 -2.37
CA LEU A 175 15.05 -11.90 -2.54
C LEU A 175 14.68 -11.61 -4.01
N GLY A 176 15.68 -11.48 -4.89
CA GLY A 176 15.46 -11.33 -6.33
C GLY A 176 15.46 -12.62 -7.14
N ASP A 177 15.87 -13.74 -6.52
CA ASP A 177 15.92 -15.05 -7.15
C ASP A 177 14.73 -15.93 -6.72
N PRO A 178 13.75 -16.18 -7.59
CA PRO A 178 12.59 -17.02 -7.27
C PRO A 178 12.95 -18.49 -7.02
N THR A 179 14.14 -18.94 -7.44
CA THR A 179 14.61 -20.30 -7.13
C THR A 179 15.06 -20.42 -5.67
N ILE A 180 15.33 -19.28 -5.01
CA ILE A 180 15.70 -19.20 -3.60
C ILE A 180 14.49 -18.76 -2.77
N THR A 181 13.84 -17.65 -3.15
CA THR A 181 12.66 -17.13 -2.44
C THR A 181 11.53 -16.73 -3.41
N ASP A 182 10.34 -17.29 -3.21
CA ASP A 182 9.17 -17.02 -4.07
C ASP A 182 7.98 -16.48 -3.26
N LEU A 183 8.19 -15.27 -2.71
CA LEU A 183 7.29 -14.64 -1.74
C LEU A 183 6.15 -13.86 -2.44
N THR A 184 4.95 -13.94 -1.87
CA THR A 184 3.77 -13.20 -2.36
C THR A 184 3.90 -11.72 -1.99
N GLY A 185 3.71 -10.84 -2.98
CA GLY A 185 3.68 -9.39 -2.78
C GLY A 185 5.01 -8.75 -2.39
N LEU A 186 6.10 -9.52 -2.34
CA LEU A 186 7.46 -9.05 -2.06
C LEU A 186 8.37 -9.36 -3.25
N PHE A 187 9.14 -8.35 -3.68
CA PHE A 187 10.08 -8.44 -4.79
C PHE A 187 11.13 -7.32 -4.65
N VAL A 188 12.24 -7.46 -5.38
CA VAL A 188 13.31 -6.44 -5.45
C VAL A 188 13.27 -5.68 -6.77
N THR A 189 14.00 -4.57 -6.84
CA THR A 189 14.09 -3.68 -7.99
C THR A 189 15.48 -3.72 -8.61
N LYS A 190 15.61 -3.19 -9.84
CA LYS A 190 16.93 -3.02 -10.46
C LYS A 190 17.81 -2.03 -9.70
N ASN A 191 17.20 -1.06 -9.03
CA ASN A 191 17.88 -0.08 -8.19
C ASN A 191 18.49 -0.69 -6.93
N ALA A 192 17.97 -1.83 -6.45
CA ALA A 192 18.62 -2.64 -5.41
C ALA A 192 19.86 -3.39 -5.93
N GLY A 193 20.24 -3.23 -7.20
CA GLY A 193 21.44 -3.84 -7.78
C GLY A 193 21.24 -5.25 -8.34
N VAL A 194 20.01 -5.77 -8.35
CA VAL A 194 19.70 -7.11 -8.89
C VAL A 194 19.24 -7.00 -10.34
N SER A 195 19.61 -7.97 -11.18
CA SER A 195 19.17 -8.07 -12.58
C SER A 195 18.37 -9.35 -12.81
N GLY A 196 17.35 -9.31 -13.66
CA GLY A 196 16.57 -10.49 -14.05
C GLY A 196 15.13 -10.14 -14.43
N THR A 197 14.37 -11.13 -14.88
CA THR A 197 12.95 -10.98 -15.24
C THR A 197 12.02 -10.86 -14.03
N ASN A 198 12.47 -11.30 -12.85
CA ASN A 198 11.71 -11.24 -11.60
C ASN A 198 11.98 -9.96 -10.79
N VAL A 199 12.81 -9.07 -11.34
CA VAL A 199 13.19 -7.81 -10.74
C VAL A 199 12.31 -6.71 -11.29
N SER A 200 11.71 -5.91 -10.42
CA SER A 200 10.85 -4.80 -10.84
C SER A 200 11.63 -3.70 -11.54
N THR A 201 10.99 -3.12 -12.56
CA THR A 201 11.47 -1.94 -13.30
C THR A 201 11.44 -0.65 -12.48
N GLY A 202 10.75 -0.62 -11.33
CA GLY A 202 10.64 0.57 -10.49
C GLY A 202 9.47 1.47 -10.88
N TYR A 203 8.72 1.93 -9.88
CA TYR A 203 7.84 3.10 -10.00
C TYR A 203 8.56 4.29 -9.36
N LYS A 204 8.70 5.41 -10.09
CA LYS A 204 9.47 6.60 -9.69
C LYS A 204 10.95 6.35 -9.34
N LYS A 205 11.55 5.28 -9.89
CA LYS A 205 12.96 4.90 -9.66
C LYS A 205 13.34 4.87 -8.16
N GLY A 206 12.43 4.39 -7.31
CA GLY A 206 12.67 4.26 -5.86
C GLY A 206 12.50 5.53 -5.05
N ASN A 207 12.29 6.69 -5.69
CA ASN A 207 12.01 7.93 -4.99
C ASN A 207 10.49 8.17 -4.93
N ALA A 208 9.87 7.77 -3.82
CA ALA A 208 8.45 8.00 -3.57
C ALA A 208 8.00 9.46 -3.71
N CYS A 209 8.93 10.41 -3.47
CA CYS A 209 8.69 11.84 -3.54
C CYS A 209 9.01 12.46 -4.90
N ALA A 210 9.56 11.69 -5.84
CA ALA A 210 9.72 12.18 -7.20
C ALA A 210 8.36 12.30 -7.90
N ALA A 211 8.31 13.13 -8.94
CA ALA A 211 7.20 13.13 -9.88
C ALA A 211 7.04 11.73 -10.49
N ALA A 212 5.79 11.33 -10.79
CA ALA A 212 5.56 10.14 -11.61
C ALA A 212 6.21 10.40 -12.98
N VAL A 213 7.14 9.52 -13.38
CA VAL A 213 7.70 9.55 -14.73
C VAL A 213 6.74 8.72 -15.58
N GLN A 214 6.04 9.38 -16.51
CA GLN A 214 5.29 8.69 -17.57
C GLN A 214 6.23 8.38 -18.73
#